data_AF-A0A2E0V5Z5-F1
#
_entry.id   AF-A0A2E0V5Z5-F1
#
_cell.length_a   1.000
_cell.length_b   1.000
_cell.length_c   1.000
_cell.angle_alpha   90.00
_cell.angle_beta   90.00
_cell.angle_gamma   90.00
#
_symmetry.space_group_name_H-M   'P 1'
#
loop_
_entity.id
_entity.type
_entity.pdbx_description
1 polymer ?
#
loop_
_entity_poly.entity_id
_entity_poly.type
_entity_poly.pdbx_seq_one_letter_code
_entity_poly.pdbx_strand_id
1 'polypeptide(L)'
;MGWYHLSLILLLITASVLQQFSPLFEALYEGRVLIVPLAFLCAAVTVTTGPMLLLAFIGGFIWDAQHVITPLPEALSGNPEVYTDTTGDLKFGYSIILYALMGFFMQGLQPLFREGKWHISALLSGVAIFLYLSAEYLLISFVRGDAMITRSLILKISFTSLLTMMLCPVMFWALYRLAGLFHHTISYEGLKIDRRSPTE
;
A
#
# COMPACT_ATOMS: atom_id res chain seq x y z
N MET A 1 6.08 23.81 1.67
CA MET A 1 5.18 22.66 1.93
C MET A 1 5.02 21.71 0.73
N GLY A 2 4.96 22.18 -0.52
CA GLY A 2 4.72 21.28 -1.69
C GLY A 2 5.82 20.27 -2.05
N TRP A 3 7.10 20.58 -1.77
CA TRP A 3 8.23 19.73 -2.18
C TRP A 3 8.24 18.34 -1.53
N TYR A 4 7.78 18.23 -0.28
CA TYR A 4 7.67 16.95 0.41
C TYR A 4 6.60 16.05 -0.23
N HIS A 5 5.41 16.60 -0.53
CA HIS A 5 4.35 15.86 -1.21
C HIS A 5 4.78 15.40 -2.61
N LEU A 6 5.52 16.24 -3.34
CA LEU A 6 6.12 15.85 -4.62
C LEU A 6 7.12 14.71 -4.46
N SER A 7 7.95 14.72 -3.40
CA SER A 7 8.89 13.63 -3.11
C SER A 7 8.17 12.31 -2.80
N LEU A 8 7.02 12.34 -2.12
CA LEU A 8 6.21 11.17 -1.84
C LEU A 8 5.56 10.60 -3.12
N ILE A 9 5.07 11.48 -3.99
CA ILE A 9 4.55 11.06 -5.31
C ILE A 9 5.67 10.41 -6.12
N LEU A 10 6.87 11.01 -6.15
CA LEU A 10 8.02 10.46 -6.85
C LEU A 10 8.46 9.10 -6.25
N LEU A 11 8.43 8.96 -4.93
CA LEU A 11 8.68 7.68 -4.26
C LEU A 11 7.64 6.63 -4.66
N LEU A 12 6.36 7.00 -4.74
CA LEU A 12 5.29 6.10 -5.13
C LEU A 12 5.43 5.66 -6.60
N ILE A 13 5.81 6.57 -7.49
CA ILE A 13 6.13 6.25 -8.90
C ILE A 13 7.34 5.33 -8.97
N THR A 14 8.41 5.63 -8.22
CA THR A 14 9.63 4.80 -8.19
C THR A 14 9.32 3.40 -7.66
N ALA A 15 8.53 3.31 -6.59
CA ALA A 15 8.04 2.04 -6.04
C ALA A 15 7.22 1.26 -7.08
N SER A 16 6.42 1.95 -7.90
CA SER A 16 5.64 1.34 -8.98
C SER A 16 6.50 0.77 -10.09
N VAL A 17 7.63 1.41 -10.41
CA VAL A 17 8.63 0.87 -11.34
C VAL A 17 9.33 -0.34 -10.72
N LEU A 18 9.78 -0.23 -9.47
CA LEU A 18 10.43 -1.34 -8.77
C LEU A 18 9.52 -2.56 -8.59
N GLN A 19 8.22 -2.34 -8.44
CA GLN A 19 7.22 -3.39 -8.35
C GLN A 19 7.18 -4.26 -9.61
N GLN A 20 7.46 -3.71 -10.79
CA GLN A 20 7.51 -4.49 -12.03
C GLN A 20 8.64 -5.52 -12.05
N PHE A 21 9.68 -5.28 -11.26
CA PHE A 21 10.82 -6.19 -11.11
C PHE A 21 10.68 -7.11 -9.89
N SER A 22 9.56 -7.05 -9.16
CA SER A 22 9.34 -7.89 -7.97
C SER A 22 9.16 -9.36 -8.39
N PRO A 23 10.09 -10.26 -8.03
CA PRO A 23 10.04 -11.65 -8.45
C PRO A 23 8.86 -12.38 -7.78
N LEU A 24 8.27 -13.32 -8.51
CA LEU A 24 7.39 -14.32 -7.94
C LEU A 24 8.21 -15.34 -7.17
N PHE A 25 7.87 -15.57 -5.91
CA PHE A 25 8.46 -16.66 -5.16
C PHE A 25 7.58 -17.91 -5.32
N GLU A 26 7.85 -18.71 -6.34
CA GLU A 26 7.13 -19.98 -6.60
C GLU A 26 7.22 -20.94 -5.41
N ALA A 27 8.37 -20.96 -4.72
CA ALA A 27 8.58 -21.76 -3.51
C ALA A 27 7.72 -21.34 -2.30
N LEU A 28 7.08 -20.17 -2.35
CA LEU A 28 6.28 -19.57 -1.27
C LEU A 28 4.84 -19.34 -1.73
N TYR A 29 4.21 -20.34 -2.37
CA TYR A 29 2.82 -20.29 -2.83
C TYR A 29 2.55 -19.11 -3.79
N GLU A 30 3.51 -18.78 -4.66
CA GLU A 30 3.47 -17.63 -5.58
C GLU A 30 3.34 -16.28 -4.85
N GLY A 31 3.83 -16.20 -3.61
CA GLY A 31 3.89 -14.95 -2.86
C GLY A 31 4.75 -13.92 -3.60
N ARG A 32 4.28 -12.66 -3.62
CA ARG A 32 5.02 -11.52 -4.19
C ARG A 32 5.24 -10.47 -3.13
N VAL A 33 6.29 -9.67 -3.27
CA VAL A 33 6.48 -8.52 -2.38
C VAL A 33 5.73 -7.32 -2.95
N LEU A 34 4.90 -6.70 -2.11
CA LEU A 34 4.06 -5.56 -2.45
C LEU A 34 4.73 -4.23 -2.04
N ILE A 35 5.64 -3.77 -2.88
CA ILE A 35 6.40 -2.53 -2.72
C ILE A 35 5.50 -1.30 -2.82
N VAL A 36 4.53 -1.26 -3.75
CA VAL A 36 3.64 -0.09 -3.92
C VAL A 36 2.70 0.11 -2.72
N PRO A 37 1.91 -0.89 -2.28
CA PRO A 37 1.10 -0.75 -1.06
C PRO A 37 1.95 -0.39 0.16
N LEU A 38 3.14 -0.96 0.30
CA LEU A 38 4.05 -0.66 1.42
C LEU A 38 4.55 0.79 1.38
N ALA A 39 4.99 1.27 0.21
CA ALA A 39 5.42 2.65 0.00
C ALA A 39 4.30 3.64 0.36
N PHE A 40 3.08 3.35 -0.10
CA PHE A 40 1.90 4.14 0.22
C PHE A 40 1.59 4.14 1.72
N LEU A 41 1.59 2.97 2.37
CA LEU A 41 1.33 2.82 3.80
C LEU A 41 2.31 3.66 4.63
N CYS A 42 3.60 3.55 4.33
CA CYS A 42 4.63 4.32 5.03
C CYS A 42 4.49 5.83 4.75
N ALA A 43 4.16 6.23 3.52
CA ALA A 43 3.91 7.64 3.18
C ALA A 43 2.67 8.19 3.90
N ALA A 44 1.57 7.43 3.97
CA ALA A 44 0.31 7.81 4.59
C ALA A 44 0.45 8.15 6.08
N VAL A 45 1.35 7.48 6.80
CA VAL A 45 1.64 7.75 8.22
C VAL A 45 2.38 9.09 8.42
N THR A 46 3.07 9.60 7.40
CA THR A 46 3.89 10.83 7.52
C THR A 46 3.15 12.11 7.17
N VAL A 47 1.93 12.01 6.63
CA VAL A 47 1.15 13.16 6.14
C VAL A 47 -0.20 13.27 6.84
N THR A 48 -0.84 14.43 6.70
CA THR A 48 -2.21 14.65 7.15
C THR A 48 -3.24 14.03 6.21
N THR A 49 -4.51 14.00 6.62
CA THR A 49 -5.60 13.32 5.89
C THR A 49 -5.78 13.78 4.46
N GLY A 50 -5.69 15.10 4.19
CA GLY A 50 -5.85 15.64 2.83
C GLY A 50 -4.83 15.08 1.83
N PRO A 51 -3.51 15.29 2.05
CA PRO A 51 -2.47 14.74 1.19
C PRO A 51 -2.47 13.21 1.10
N MET A 52 -2.84 12.50 2.18
CA MET A 52 -2.97 11.04 2.15
C MET A 52 -4.06 10.58 1.17
N LEU A 53 -5.22 11.24 1.12
CA LEU A 53 -6.27 10.91 0.15
C LEU A 53 -5.84 11.17 -1.29
N LEU A 54 -5.06 12.24 -1.53
CA LEU A 54 -4.48 12.50 -2.84
C LEU A 54 -3.50 11.38 -3.24
N LEU A 55 -2.64 10.93 -2.32
CA LEU A 55 -1.76 9.79 -2.55
C LEU A 55 -2.54 8.48 -2.79
N ALA A 56 -3.67 8.29 -2.09
CA ALA A 56 -4.53 7.12 -2.28
C ALA A 56 -5.19 7.12 -3.66
N PHE A 57 -5.61 8.31 -4.13
CA PHE A 57 -6.14 8.49 -5.48
C PHE A 57 -5.08 8.17 -6.53
N ILE A 58 -3.88 8.78 -6.44
CA ILE A 58 -2.79 8.54 -7.40
C ILE A 58 -2.32 7.08 -7.34
N GLY A 59 -2.10 6.54 -6.14
CA GLY A 59 -1.63 5.18 -5.95
C GLY A 59 -2.63 4.13 -6.42
N GLY A 60 -3.90 4.30 -6.08
CA GLY A 60 -4.97 3.45 -6.56
C GLY A 60 -5.14 3.53 -8.08
N PHE A 61 -5.05 4.74 -8.67
CA PHE A 61 -5.12 4.93 -10.12
C PHE A 61 -3.96 4.26 -10.85
N ILE A 62 -2.72 4.41 -10.35
CA ILE A 62 -1.53 3.77 -10.93
C ILE A 62 -1.63 2.25 -10.81
N TRP A 63 -1.98 1.75 -9.63
CA TRP A 63 -2.15 0.32 -9.37
C TRP A 63 -3.14 -0.29 -10.34
N ASP A 64 -4.29 0.34 -10.49
CA ASP A 64 -5.36 -0.13 -11.36
C ASP A 64 -5.01 0.00 -12.85
N ALA A 65 -4.35 1.09 -13.26
CA ALA A 65 -3.81 1.23 -14.60
C ALA A 65 -2.79 0.13 -14.94
N GLN A 66 -1.94 -0.27 -13.99
CA GLN A 66 -1.00 -1.38 -14.20
C GLN A 66 -1.74 -2.71 -14.40
N HIS A 67 -2.79 -2.99 -13.63
CA HIS A 67 -3.56 -4.24 -13.77
C HIS A 67 -4.45 -4.27 -15.03
N VAL A 68 -4.89 -3.11 -15.53
CA VAL A 68 -5.65 -3.00 -16.79
C VAL A 68 -4.76 -3.05 -18.03
N ILE A 69 -3.50 -2.62 -17.95
CA ILE A 69 -2.55 -2.62 -19.08
C ILE A 69 -1.79 -3.96 -19.20
N THR A 70 -1.72 -4.74 -18.12
CA THR A 70 -1.01 -6.04 -18.10
C THR A 70 -1.74 -7.25 -18.72
N PRO A 71 -3.04 -7.25 -19.09
CA PRO A 71 -3.51 -8.25 -20.05
C PRO A 71 -2.91 -7.86 -21.41
N LEU A 72 -1.88 -8.60 -21.85
CA LEU A 72 -1.36 -8.44 -23.20
C LEU A 72 -2.54 -8.52 -24.19
N PRO A 73 -2.56 -7.68 -25.24
CA PRO A 73 -3.54 -7.79 -26.32
C PRO A 73 -3.60 -9.23 -26.81
N GLU A 74 -4.80 -9.77 -27.03
CA GLU A 74 -5.03 -11.16 -27.48
C GLU A 74 -4.14 -11.58 -28.67
N ALA A 75 -3.68 -10.63 -29.48
CA ALA A 75 -2.74 -10.84 -30.58
C ALA A 75 -1.33 -11.33 -30.17
N LEU A 76 -0.93 -11.20 -28.90
CA LEU A 76 0.33 -11.72 -28.33
C LEU A 76 0.11 -12.68 -27.15
N SER A 77 -1.16 -13.03 -26.86
CA SER A 77 -1.52 -13.98 -25.81
C SER A 77 -1.30 -15.40 -26.34
N GLY A 78 -0.24 -16.06 -25.86
CA GLY A 78 -0.13 -17.51 -25.98
C GLY A 78 -1.32 -18.20 -25.28
N ASN A 79 -1.64 -19.41 -25.73
CA ASN A 79 -2.78 -20.25 -25.33
C ASN A 79 -3.54 -19.79 -24.06
N PRO A 80 -4.82 -19.35 -24.18
CA PRO A 80 -5.59 -18.73 -23.10
C PRO A 80 -5.86 -19.62 -21.88
N GLU A 81 -5.55 -20.92 -21.95
CA GLU A 81 -5.62 -21.83 -20.79
C GLU A 81 -4.49 -21.63 -19.77
N VAL A 82 -3.36 -21.01 -20.18
CA VAL A 82 -2.17 -20.82 -19.32
C VAL A 82 -2.18 -19.48 -18.57
N TYR A 83 -2.91 -18.48 -19.08
CA TYR A 83 -2.93 -17.11 -18.55
C TYR A 83 -4.35 -16.68 -18.12
N THR A 84 -4.99 -17.48 -17.27
CA THR A 84 -6.21 -17.09 -16.57
C THR A 84 -5.88 -16.07 -15.48
N ASP A 85 -5.59 -14.83 -15.89
CA ASP A 85 -5.41 -13.74 -14.95
C ASP A 85 -6.78 -13.29 -14.42
N THR A 86 -7.15 -13.89 -13.29
CA THR A 86 -8.40 -13.65 -12.53
C THR A 86 -8.61 -12.21 -12.03
N THR A 87 -7.72 -11.27 -12.38
CA THR A 87 -7.79 -9.85 -12.00
C THR A 87 -8.67 -9.00 -12.93
N GLY A 88 -9.08 -9.52 -14.09
CA GLY A 88 -9.99 -8.84 -15.03
C GLY A 88 -11.44 -8.66 -14.57
N ASP A 89 -11.84 -9.23 -13.42
CA ASP A 89 -13.22 -9.14 -12.91
C ASP A 89 -13.53 -7.84 -12.16
N LEU A 90 -12.51 -7.13 -11.65
CA LEU A 90 -12.74 -5.91 -10.87
C LEU A 90 -12.71 -4.66 -11.76
N LYS A 91 -13.75 -3.83 -11.60
CA LYS A 91 -13.89 -2.58 -12.34
C LYS A 91 -12.84 -1.57 -11.92
N PHE A 92 -12.38 -0.80 -12.90
CA PHE A 92 -11.47 0.32 -12.66
C PHE A 92 -12.00 1.25 -11.55
N GLY A 93 -11.19 1.52 -10.53
CA GLY A 93 -11.44 2.44 -9.42
C GLY A 93 -11.56 1.79 -8.04
N TYR A 94 -11.72 0.46 -7.94
CA TYR A 94 -11.83 -0.21 -6.63
C TYR A 94 -10.58 0.00 -5.75
N SER A 95 -9.41 -0.01 -6.40
CA SER A 95 -8.11 0.15 -5.76
C SER A 95 -8.00 1.50 -5.03
N ILE A 96 -8.60 2.56 -5.57
CA ILE A 96 -8.61 3.88 -4.92
C ILE A 96 -9.31 3.81 -3.56
N ILE A 97 -10.45 3.11 -3.49
CA ILE A 97 -11.22 2.95 -2.26
C ILE A 97 -10.44 2.11 -1.25
N LEU A 98 -9.80 1.02 -1.70
CA LEU A 98 -8.97 0.17 -0.82
C LEU A 98 -7.78 0.94 -0.25
N TYR A 99 -7.07 1.72 -1.07
CA TYR A 99 -5.96 2.56 -0.62
C TYR A 99 -6.44 3.64 0.35
N ALA A 100 -7.61 4.25 0.09
CA ALA A 100 -8.19 5.23 1.00
C ALA A 100 -8.53 4.61 2.36
N LEU A 101 -9.21 3.47 2.38
CA LEU A 101 -9.52 2.72 3.60
C LEU A 101 -8.25 2.37 4.38
N MET A 102 -7.23 1.92 3.67
CA MET A 102 -5.97 1.50 4.25
C MET A 102 -5.17 2.66 4.84
N GLY A 103 -5.15 3.82 4.18
CA GLY A 103 -4.48 4.99 4.75
C GLY A 103 -5.27 5.62 5.92
N PHE A 104 -6.61 5.50 5.95
CA PHE A 104 -7.37 5.83 7.16
C PHE A 104 -7.04 4.91 8.33
N PHE A 105 -6.92 3.61 8.06
CA PHE A 105 -6.46 2.64 9.06
C PHE A 105 -5.10 3.03 9.62
N MET A 106 -4.15 3.38 8.75
CA MET A 106 -2.82 3.87 9.16
C MET A 106 -2.83 5.20 9.91
N GLN A 107 -3.72 6.13 9.57
CA GLN A 107 -3.86 7.40 10.31
C GLN A 107 -4.33 7.18 11.74
N GLY A 108 -5.26 6.24 11.96
CA GLY A 108 -5.68 5.85 13.31
C GLY A 108 -4.53 5.30 14.17
N LEU A 109 -3.50 4.78 13.51
CA LEU A 109 -2.34 4.15 14.14
C LEU A 109 -1.08 5.03 14.12
N GLN A 110 -1.15 6.21 13.51
CA GLN A 110 -0.09 7.22 13.52
C GLN A 110 0.49 7.52 14.91
N PRO A 111 -0.29 7.64 16.02
CA PRO A 111 0.29 7.87 17.35
C PRO A 111 1.20 6.73 17.83
N LEU A 112 0.96 5.48 17.39
CA LEU A 112 1.79 4.33 17.76
C LEU A 112 3.15 4.35 17.04
N PHE A 113 3.20 4.89 15.82
CA PHE A 113 4.47 5.12 15.11
C PHE A 113 5.32 6.21 15.78
N ARG A 114 4.72 7.15 16.52
CA ARG A 114 5.47 8.21 17.24
C ARG A 114 6.39 7.66 18.33
N GLU A 115 6.10 6.46 18.86
CA GLU A 115 6.94 5.84 19.89
C GLU A 115 8.26 5.26 19.35
N GLY A 116 8.49 5.28 18.02
CA GLY A 116 9.78 4.91 17.43
C GLY A 116 10.14 3.42 17.56
N LYS A 117 9.21 2.58 18.01
CA LYS A 117 9.40 1.13 18.09
C LYS A 117 9.31 0.52 16.69
N TRP A 118 10.45 0.40 16.02
CA TRP A 118 10.56 -0.13 14.65
C TRP A 118 9.88 -1.50 14.46
N HIS A 119 9.90 -2.36 15.48
CA HIS A 119 9.21 -3.67 15.46
C HIS A 119 7.68 -3.54 15.35
N ILE A 120 7.08 -2.59 16.05
CA ILE A 120 5.62 -2.40 16.07
C ILE A 120 5.16 -1.83 14.73
N SER A 121 5.93 -0.89 14.20
CA SER A 121 5.74 -0.32 12.86
C SER A 121 5.75 -1.40 11.77
N ALA A 122 6.74 -2.29 11.79
CA ALA A 122 6.82 -3.40 10.87
C ALA A 122 5.59 -4.31 11.00
N LEU A 123 5.30 -4.80 12.21
CA LEU A 123 4.15 -5.68 12.47
C LEU A 123 2.84 -5.08 11.95
N LEU A 124 2.62 -3.79 12.20
CA LEU A 124 1.42 -3.09 11.80
C LEU A 124 1.27 -2.95 10.28
N SER A 125 2.38 -2.70 9.57
CA SER A 125 2.39 -2.71 8.10
C SER A 125 2.04 -4.08 7.53
N GLY A 126 2.50 -5.17 8.18
CA GLY A 126 2.13 -6.53 7.79
C GLY A 126 0.63 -6.78 7.96
N VAL A 127 0.07 -6.44 9.13
CA VAL A 127 -1.37 -6.56 9.39
C VAL A 127 -2.20 -5.75 8.39
N ALA A 128 -1.76 -4.53 8.07
CA ALA A 128 -2.42 -3.68 7.09
C ALA A 128 -2.42 -4.31 5.69
N ILE A 129 -1.30 -4.85 5.23
CA ILE A 129 -1.22 -5.54 3.93
C ILE A 129 -2.06 -6.82 3.92
N PHE A 130 -2.09 -7.55 5.04
CA PHE A 130 -2.96 -8.72 5.18
C PHE A 130 -4.44 -8.35 5.05
N LEU A 131 -4.87 -7.26 5.70
CA LEU A 131 -6.23 -6.72 5.59
C LEU A 131 -6.54 -6.22 4.19
N TYR A 132 -5.57 -5.56 3.53
CA TYR A 132 -5.70 -5.10 2.13
C TYR A 132 -6.01 -6.28 1.20
N LEU A 133 -5.16 -7.31 1.22
CA LEU A 133 -5.32 -8.51 0.38
C LEU A 133 -6.59 -9.29 0.70
N SER A 134 -6.96 -9.35 1.98
CA SER A 134 -8.21 -10.01 2.40
C SER A 134 -9.43 -9.26 1.88
N ALA A 135 -9.43 -7.93 1.96
CA ALA A 135 -10.52 -7.09 1.45
C ALA A 135 -10.61 -7.15 -0.08
N GLU A 136 -9.48 -7.10 -0.77
CA GLU A 136 -9.40 -7.27 -2.22
C GLU A 136 -9.96 -8.63 -2.65
N TYR A 137 -9.55 -9.72 -1.99
CA TYR A 137 -10.07 -11.06 -2.26
C TYR A 137 -11.57 -11.18 -1.99
N LEU A 138 -12.08 -10.55 -0.92
CA LEU A 138 -13.51 -10.52 -0.64
C LEU A 138 -14.27 -9.78 -1.75
N LEU A 139 -13.78 -8.64 -2.23
CA LEU A 139 -14.39 -7.92 -3.35
C LEU A 139 -14.43 -8.77 -4.62
N ILE A 140 -13.33 -9.45 -4.94
CA ILE A 140 -13.27 -10.40 -6.06
C ILE A 140 -14.31 -11.51 -5.90
N SER A 141 -14.37 -12.11 -4.70
CA SER A 141 -15.32 -13.19 -4.41
C SER A 141 -16.78 -12.72 -4.51
N PHE A 142 -17.07 -11.50 -4.05
CA PHE A 142 -18.40 -10.91 -4.15
C PHE A 142 -18.81 -10.61 -5.60
N VAL A 143 -17.89 -10.09 -6.42
CA VAL A 143 -18.17 -9.79 -7.84
C VAL A 143 -18.34 -11.08 -8.64
N ARG A 144 -17.51 -12.10 -8.37
CA ARG A 144 -17.56 -13.41 -9.03
C ARG A 144 -18.77 -14.24 -8.59
N GLY A 145 -19.31 -13.99 -7.40
CA GLY A 145 -20.40 -14.77 -6.82
C GLY A 145 -19.99 -16.18 -6.36
N ASP A 146 -18.69 -16.47 -6.31
CA ASP A 146 -18.11 -17.73 -5.86
C ASP A 146 -16.92 -17.48 -4.94
N ALA A 147 -16.93 -18.11 -3.76
CA ALA A 147 -15.98 -17.88 -2.68
C ALA A 147 -15.21 -19.16 -2.35
N MET A 148 -14.22 -19.49 -3.19
CA MET A 148 -13.34 -20.64 -2.98
C MET A 148 -12.17 -20.31 -2.04
N ILE A 149 -12.44 -20.30 -0.73
CA ILE A 149 -11.41 -20.09 0.29
C ILE A 149 -10.55 -21.37 0.40
N THR A 150 -9.45 -21.40 -0.35
CA THR A 150 -8.49 -22.52 -0.34
C THR A 150 -7.36 -22.24 0.65
N ARG A 151 -6.83 -23.28 1.30
CA ARG A 151 -5.67 -23.18 2.22
C ARG A 151 -4.46 -22.51 1.54
N SER A 152 -4.21 -22.82 0.27
CA SER A 152 -3.15 -22.22 -0.53
C SER A 152 -3.31 -20.70 -0.68
N LEU A 153 -4.55 -20.19 -0.78
CA LEU A 153 -4.83 -18.76 -0.90
C LEU A 153 -4.54 -18.03 0.41
N ILE A 154 -4.99 -18.58 1.54
CA ILE A 154 -4.69 -18.02 2.86
C ILE A 154 -3.18 -17.98 3.08
N LEU A 155 -2.47 -19.07 2.77
CA LEU A 155 -1.01 -19.12 2.87
C LEU A 155 -0.34 -18.11 1.94
N LYS A 156 -0.80 -17.96 0.69
CA LYS A 156 -0.28 -16.94 -0.25
C LYS A 156 -0.42 -15.54 0.32
N ILE A 157 -1.60 -15.18 0.86
CA ILE A 157 -1.84 -13.87 1.47
C ILE A 157 -0.94 -13.67 2.71
N SER A 158 -0.87 -14.68 3.59
CA SER A 158 -0.04 -14.62 4.80
C SER A 158 1.46 -14.49 4.48
N PHE A 159 2.00 -15.28 3.55
CA PHE A 159 3.40 -15.19 3.15
C PHE A 159 3.71 -13.87 2.46
N THR A 160 2.84 -13.39 1.57
CA THR A 160 2.99 -12.09 0.90
C THR A 160 3.03 -10.95 1.93
N SER A 161 2.12 -10.97 2.91
CA SER A 161 2.12 -9.99 4.02
C SER A 161 3.39 -10.07 4.86
N LEU A 162 3.85 -11.27 5.22
CA LEU A 162 5.08 -11.46 6.01
C LEU A 162 6.35 -11.01 5.27
N LEU A 163 6.48 -11.34 3.99
CA LEU A 163 7.60 -10.90 3.17
C LEU A 163 7.62 -9.37 3.04
N THR A 164 6.44 -8.77 2.84
CA THR A 164 6.34 -7.32 2.71
C THR A 164 6.59 -6.60 4.05
N MET A 165 6.17 -7.21 5.17
CA MET A 165 6.52 -6.77 6.52
C MET A 165 8.03 -6.74 6.74
N MET A 166 8.77 -7.73 6.23
CA MET A 166 10.23 -7.78 6.36
C MET A 166 10.92 -6.64 5.60
N LEU A 167 10.31 -6.14 4.52
CA LEU A 167 10.83 -5.03 3.72
C LEU A 167 10.49 -3.64 4.30
N CYS A 168 9.56 -3.58 5.26
CA CYS A 168 9.12 -2.38 5.94
C CYS A 168 10.25 -1.50 6.53
N PRO A 169 11.21 -2.03 7.31
CA PRO A 169 12.31 -1.22 7.86
C PRO A 169 13.19 -0.57 6.77
N VAL A 170 13.37 -1.24 5.63
CA VAL A 170 14.11 -0.70 4.48
C VAL A 170 13.37 0.48 3.86
N MET A 171 12.04 0.38 3.73
CA MET A 171 11.20 1.47 3.22
C MET A 171 11.18 2.67 4.17
N PHE A 172 11.10 2.43 5.48
CA PHE A 172 11.21 3.49 6.47
C PHE A 172 12.58 4.19 6.40
N TRP A 173 13.66 3.43 6.26
CA TRP A 173 14.99 4.00 6.09
C TRP A 173 15.10 4.88 4.83
N ALA A 174 14.52 4.43 3.70
CA ALA A 174 14.45 5.21 2.48
C ALA A 174 13.65 6.53 2.67
N LEU A 175 12.52 6.47 3.37
CA LEU A 175 11.71 7.64 3.70
C LEU A 175 12.44 8.61 4.62
N TYR A 176 13.16 8.13 5.65
CA TYR A 176 13.96 8.99 6.53
C TYR A 176 15.12 9.66 5.78
N ARG A 177 15.77 8.94 4.87
CA ARG A 177 16.77 9.50 3.95
C ARG A 177 16.18 10.63 3.09
N LEU A 178 15.00 10.41 2.52
CA LEU A 178 14.30 11.41 1.72
C LEU A 178 13.87 12.62 2.57
N ALA A 179 13.27 12.40 3.73
CA ALA A 179 12.87 13.46 4.65
C ALA A 179 14.06 14.32 5.11
N GLY A 180 15.21 13.67 5.38
CA GLY A 180 16.46 14.36 5.71
C GLY A 180 17.03 15.19 4.55
N LEU A 181 16.83 14.75 3.30
CA LEU A 181 17.29 15.46 2.10
C LEU A 181 16.45 16.72 1.81
N PHE A 182 15.17 16.71 2.18
CA PHE A 182 14.24 17.81 1.91
C PHE A 182 14.04 18.78 3.09
N HIS A 183 14.79 18.63 4.19
CA HIS A 183 14.71 19.48 5.39
C HIS A 183 13.27 19.72 5.89
N HIS A 184 12.37 18.76 5.68
CA HIS A 184 11.01 18.87 6.17
C HIS A 184 10.96 18.29 7.58
N THR A 185 10.81 19.16 8.58
CA THR A 185 10.37 18.74 9.91
C THR A 185 9.01 18.10 9.73
N ILE A 186 8.92 16.79 9.95
CA ILE A 186 7.65 16.07 9.87
C ILE A 186 6.71 16.74 10.88
N SER A 187 5.80 17.57 10.39
CA SER A 187 4.86 18.32 11.22
C SER A 187 3.79 17.32 11.65
N TYR A 188 4.03 16.69 12.79
CA TYR A 188 3.07 15.82 13.48
C TYR A 188 2.08 16.65 14.32
N GLU A 189 1.61 17.79 13.78
CA GLU A 189 0.62 18.66 14.41
C GLU A 189 -0.78 18.06 14.21
N GLY A 190 -1.08 17.02 14.97
CA GLY A 190 -2.47 16.71 15.29
C GLY A 190 -3.01 17.85 16.16
N LEU A 191 -4.01 18.59 15.66
CA LEU A 191 -4.95 19.46 16.37
C LEU A 191 -4.62 19.73 17.86
N LYS A 192 -3.58 20.52 18.12
CA LYS A 192 -3.39 21.11 19.45
C LYS A 192 -4.15 22.43 19.44
N ILE A 193 -5.41 22.39 19.85
CA ILE A 193 -6.13 23.61 20.24
C ILE A 193 -5.38 24.15 21.47
N ASP A 194 -4.51 25.14 21.25
CA ASP A 194 -3.95 25.98 22.30
C ASP A 194 -5.10 26.83 22.86
N ARG A 195 -5.92 26.24 23.72
CA ARG A 195 -6.82 27.01 24.57
C ARG A 195 -6.01 27.45 25.78
N ARG A 196 -5.24 28.53 25.60
CA ARG A 196 -4.71 29.31 26.71
C ARG A 196 -5.85 29.61 27.67
N SER A 197 -5.66 29.20 28.92
CA SER A 197 -6.40 29.72 30.05
C SER A 197 -6.21 31.24 30.11
N PRO A 198 -7.27 32.06 30.16
CA PRO A 198 -7.12 33.42 30.59
C PRO A 198 -6.85 33.38 32.10
N THR A 199 -5.59 33.53 32.48
CA THR A 199 -5.22 34.00 33.81
C THR A 199 -5.36 35.51 33.80
N GLU A 200 -6.30 35.97 34.63
CA GLU A 200 -6.37 37.26 35.33
C GLU A 200 -6.67 38.53 34.50
#